data_AF-A0A3B4AZW5-F1
#
_entry.id   AF-A0A3B4AZW5-F1
#
_cell.length_a   1.000
_cell.length_b   1.000
_cell.length_c   1.000
_cell.angle_alpha   90.00
_cell.angle_beta   90.00
_cell.angle_gamma   90.00
#
_symmetry.space_group_name_H-M   'P 1'
#
loop_
_entity.id
_entity.type
_entity.pdbx_description
1 polymer ?
#
loop_
_entity_poly.entity_id
_entity_poly.type
_entity_poly.pdbx_seq_one_letter_code
_entity_poly.pdbx_strand_id
1 'polypeptide(L)'
;LEKSRVTFQLKAERDYHIFYQILSQVKPELLGMEKNIHIFSKHPSDIHVNVFPYLLINILFINVFLEMLLITNNPYDYAFISQGETTVASINDGEELMATDVIAYLMGLNSADLIKGLCHPRVKVGNEWVTKGQNVAQVYYAIGALSKSVYEKMFLWMVLRINQSLDTKQSRQYFIGVLDIAGFEIFDFNTFEQLCINFTNEKLQQFFNHHMFVLEQEEYKKEGIEWIFIDFGMDLQACIDLIEKPMGIMSILEEECMFPKASDATFKAKLYDNHLGKSNNFQKPRVIKGRPEAHFSLVHYAGTVDYNINNWLVKNKDPLNETVVGLYQKSNLKLLSLLFAGYSGKRFFFSNCFCLLMTNLRSTHPHFVRCIIPNETKTPGAMENPLVMHQLRCNGVLEGIRICRKGFPNRILYGDFKQRYRILNPNAIPEGQFIDNKKAAEKLLGSLEIDHNQYKLGHTKVSLLDKTGLLGQLEEMRDDRLALIITGIQARSRGLLARIEFQKIQDNLGDAEERCEGLIKSKIQLEAKIKELTERLEDEEEMNAELTAKKRKLEDECSELKKDIDDLELTLAKVEKEKHATENKVLF
;
A
#
# COMPACT_ATOMS: atom_id res chain seq x y z
N LEU A 1 -5.04 -14.39 -8.05
CA LEU A 1 -4.87 -15.13 -6.77
C LEU A 1 -4.78 -16.61 -7.10
N GLU A 2 -3.71 -17.30 -6.71
CA GLU A 2 -3.57 -18.75 -6.91
C GLU A 2 -4.32 -19.49 -5.79
N LYS A 3 -5.65 -19.57 -5.91
CA LYS A 3 -6.51 -20.10 -4.83
C LYS A 3 -6.26 -21.57 -4.49
N SER A 4 -5.76 -22.37 -5.44
CA SER A 4 -5.45 -23.79 -5.23
C SER A 4 -4.38 -24.00 -4.15
N ARG A 5 -3.47 -23.03 -3.99
CA ARG A 5 -2.42 -23.02 -2.97
C ARG A 5 -2.96 -23.10 -1.53
N VAL A 6 -4.20 -22.66 -1.29
CA VAL A 6 -4.86 -22.75 0.03
C VAL A 6 -5.15 -24.19 0.44
N THR A 7 -5.30 -25.11 -0.51
CA THR A 7 -5.77 -26.48 -0.24
C THR A 7 -4.77 -27.55 -0.67
N PHE A 8 -3.80 -27.19 -1.50
CA PHE A 8 -2.83 -28.10 -2.06
C PHE A 8 -1.53 -27.36 -2.38
N GLN A 9 -0.41 -27.95 -1.97
CA GLN A 9 0.93 -27.46 -2.24
C GLN A 9 1.78 -28.60 -2.82
N LEU A 10 2.67 -28.28 -3.75
CA LEU A 10 3.68 -29.22 -4.20
C LEU A 10 4.72 -29.46 -3.10
N LYS A 11 5.45 -30.59 -3.17
CA LYS A 11 6.35 -31.06 -2.11
C LYS A 11 7.39 -30.04 -1.63
N ALA A 12 7.81 -29.10 -2.47
CA ALA A 12 8.81 -28.07 -2.17
C ALA A 12 8.20 -26.66 -2.05
N GLU A 13 6.89 -26.54 -2.00
CA GLU A 13 6.17 -25.26 -1.95
C GLU A 13 5.48 -25.03 -0.61
N ARG A 14 5.27 -23.75 -0.29
CA ARG A 14 4.56 -23.31 0.92
C ARG A 14 3.19 -22.76 0.58
N ASP A 15 2.33 -22.73 1.59
CA ASP A 15 1.07 -22.00 1.57
C ASP A 15 1.31 -20.48 1.79
N TYR A 16 0.26 -19.68 1.81
CA TYR A 16 0.34 -18.24 2.06
C TYR A 16 0.97 -17.93 3.42
N HIS A 17 1.87 -16.93 3.47
CA HIS A 17 2.67 -16.59 4.66
C HIS A 17 1.84 -16.35 5.93
N ILE A 18 0.65 -15.77 5.78
CA ILE A 18 -0.22 -15.42 6.89
C ILE A 18 -0.59 -16.61 7.77
N PHE A 19 -0.71 -17.80 7.16
CA PHE A 19 -1.02 -19.03 7.90
C PHE A 19 0.12 -19.42 8.85
N TYR A 20 1.37 -19.31 8.40
CA TYR A 20 2.54 -19.58 9.24
C TYR A 20 2.76 -18.51 10.31
N GLN A 21 2.44 -17.25 10.01
CA GLN A 21 2.57 -16.14 10.97
C GLN A 21 1.60 -16.31 12.14
N ILE A 22 0.33 -16.62 11.84
CA ILE A 22 -0.68 -16.88 12.86
C ILE A 22 -0.23 -18.04 13.75
N LEU A 23 0.27 -19.13 13.18
CA LEU A 23 0.68 -20.31 13.95
C LEU A 23 1.95 -20.10 14.80
N SER A 24 2.80 -19.12 14.47
CA SER A 24 4.09 -18.91 15.13
C SER A 24 4.11 -17.76 16.16
N GLN A 25 3.19 -16.79 16.09
CA GLN A 25 3.25 -15.55 16.89
C GLN A 25 2.11 -15.35 17.91
N VAL A 26 1.29 -16.38 18.21
CA VAL A 26 0.18 -16.19 19.16
C VAL A 26 0.70 -15.87 20.56
N LYS A 27 0.31 -14.71 21.11
CA LYS A 27 0.51 -14.36 22.52
C LYS A 27 -0.22 -15.39 23.40
N PRO A 28 0.36 -15.86 24.52
CA PRO A 28 -0.23 -16.90 25.39
C PRO A 28 -1.67 -16.62 25.86
N GLU A 29 -2.09 -15.35 25.89
CA GLU A 29 -3.43 -14.92 26.30
C GLU A 29 -4.52 -15.26 25.27
N LEU A 30 -4.18 -15.26 23.97
CA LEU A 30 -5.07 -15.68 22.87
C LEU A 30 -5.18 -17.21 22.79
N LEU A 31 -4.09 -17.91 23.12
CA LEU A 31 -4.05 -19.37 23.30
C LEU A 31 -4.98 -19.88 24.42
N GLY A 32 -5.32 -19.03 25.39
CA GLY A 32 -6.20 -19.37 26.50
C GLY A 32 -7.69 -19.49 26.13
N MET A 33 -8.15 -18.72 25.14
CA MET A 33 -9.52 -18.80 24.58
C MET A 33 -9.67 -19.90 23.52
N GLU A 34 -8.56 -20.37 22.94
CA GLU A 34 -8.53 -21.38 21.88
C GLU A 34 -7.79 -22.67 22.32
N LYS A 35 -8.12 -23.20 23.51
CA LYS A 35 -7.53 -24.44 24.09
C LYS A 35 -7.59 -25.69 23.20
N ASN A 36 -8.33 -25.67 22.10
CA ASN A 36 -8.46 -26.81 21.18
C ASN A 36 -7.45 -26.80 20.01
N ILE A 37 -6.63 -25.75 19.84
CA ILE A 37 -5.62 -25.69 18.77
C ILE A 37 -4.37 -26.52 19.11
N HIS A 38 -4.05 -26.66 20.40
CA HIS A 38 -2.91 -27.47 20.87
C HIS A 38 -3.05 -28.98 20.63
N ILE A 39 -4.22 -29.47 20.20
CA ILE A 39 -4.37 -30.86 19.77
C ILE A 39 -3.62 -31.11 18.45
N PHE A 40 -3.36 -30.06 17.64
CA PHE A 40 -2.65 -30.15 16.37
C PHE A 40 -1.20 -29.64 16.39
N SER A 41 -0.69 -29.19 17.54
CA SER A 41 0.64 -28.57 17.65
C SER A 41 1.35 -29.06 18.91
N LYS A 42 2.10 -30.16 18.77
CA LYS A 42 3.16 -30.52 19.73
C LYS A 42 4.57 -30.16 19.25
N HIS A 43 4.80 -29.94 17.96
CA HIS A 43 6.05 -29.37 17.46
C HIS A 43 5.86 -28.55 16.17
N PRO A 44 6.63 -27.47 15.95
CA PRO A 44 6.64 -26.69 14.70
C PRO A 44 6.98 -27.52 13.45
N SER A 45 7.52 -28.72 13.65
CA SER A 45 7.89 -29.69 12.62
C SER A 45 6.81 -30.73 12.31
N ASP A 46 5.63 -30.74 12.96
CA ASP A 46 4.64 -31.83 12.80
C ASP A 46 3.29 -31.35 12.26
N ILE A 47 3.27 -30.48 11.23
CA ILE A 47 2.01 -30.09 10.59
C ILE A 47 1.64 -31.14 9.55
N HIS A 48 0.86 -32.13 9.98
CA HIS A 48 0.34 -33.22 9.16
C HIS A 48 -0.93 -32.82 8.36
N VAL A 49 -0.97 -33.31 7.12
CA VAL A 49 -1.95 -33.08 6.04
C VAL A 49 -3.25 -33.82 6.33
N ASN A 50 -4.34 -33.05 6.48
CA ASN A 50 -5.71 -33.44 6.14
C ASN A 50 -6.53 -32.18 5.81
N VAL A 51 -7.66 -32.32 5.12
CA VAL A 51 -8.39 -31.19 4.49
C VAL A 51 -9.12 -30.27 5.50
N PHE A 52 -9.35 -30.74 6.73
CA PHE A 52 -10.04 -30.01 7.80
C PHE A 52 -9.26 -28.81 8.39
N PRO A 53 -7.93 -28.89 8.65
CA PRO A 53 -7.15 -27.75 9.15
C PRO A 53 -7.20 -26.51 8.26
N TYR A 54 -7.41 -26.61 6.94
CA TYR A 54 -7.46 -25.42 6.07
C TYR A 54 -8.67 -24.53 6.34
N LEU A 55 -9.81 -25.11 6.71
CA LEU A 55 -10.99 -24.32 7.08
C LEU A 55 -10.77 -23.65 8.44
N LEU A 56 -10.20 -24.38 9.40
CA LEU A 56 -9.82 -23.87 10.71
C LEU A 56 -8.81 -22.72 10.61
N ILE A 57 -7.79 -22.84 9.77
CA ILE A 57 -6.77 -21.82 9.50
C ILE A 57 -7.36 -20.58 8.83
N ASN A 58 -8.26 -20.75 7.85
CA ASN A 58 -8.97 -19.63 7.24
C ASN A 58 -9.88 -18.88 8.24
N ILE A 59 -10.38 -19.58 9.25
CA ILE A 59 -11.22 -18.99 10.30
C ILE A 59 -10.38 -18.35 11.43
N LEU A 60 -9.26 -18.95 11.82
CA LEU A 60 -8.27 -18.29 12.67
C LEU A 60 -7.80 -17.00 12.00
N PHE A 61 -7.57 -17.01 10.69
CA PHE A 61 -7.32 -15.79 9.93
C PHE A 61 -8.46 -14.78 10.08
N ILE A 62 -9.74 -15.19 9.99
CA ILE A 62 -10.88 -14.30 10.23
C ILE A 62 -10.87 -13.69 11.64
N ASN A 63 -10.68 -14.49 12.69
CA ASN A 63 -10.79 -14.05 14.08
C ASN A 63 -9.55 -13.27 14.56
N VAL A 64 -8.34 -13.76 14.27
CA VAL A 64 -7.08 -13.06 14.55
C VAL A 64 -7.01 -11.76 13.76
N PHE A 65 -7.52 -11.71 12.52
CA PHE A 65 -7.55 -10.46 11.74
C PHE A 65 -8.63 -9.48 12.25
N LEU A 66 -9.76 -9.96 12.76
CA LEU A 66 -10.76 -9.12 13.45
C LEU A 66 -10.20 -8.49 14.73
N GLU A 67 -9.31 -9.20 15.45
CA GLU A 67 -8.59 -8.65 16.61
C GLU A 67 -7.38 -7.79 16.21
N MET A 68 -6.63 -8.14 15.15
CA MET A 68 -5.54 -7.32 14.60
C MET A 68 -6.05 -6.04 13.90
N LEU A 69 -7.33 -5.95 13.55
CA LEU A 69 -7.98 -4.70 13.14
C LEU A 69 -8.07 -3.66 14.28
N LEU A 70 -7.67 -4.01 15.51
CA LEU A 70 -7.38 -3.08 16.61
C LEU A 70 -5.89 -2.69 16.72
N ILE A 71 -5.04 -3.01 15.74
CA ILE A 71 -3.59 -2.79 15.82
C ILE A 71 -3.11 -1.78 14.76
N THR A 72 -2.78 -0.59 15.26
CA THR A 72 -1.72 0.37 14.85
C THR A 72 -1.56 0.80 13.37
N ASN A 73 -1.32 2.11 13.19
CA ASN A 73 -1.08 2.75 11.89
C ASN A 73 0.38 2.60 11.39
N ASN A 74 1.19 1.73 12.00
CA ASN A 74 2.62 1.64 11.72
C ASN A 74 2.97 0.40 10.87
N PRO A 75 3.33 0.56 9.58
CA PRO A 75 3.63 -0.54 8.67
C PRO A 75 4.95 -1.29 8.98
N TYR A 76 5.76 -0.82 9.93
CA TYR A 76 7.03 -1.45 10.32
C TYR A 76 6.90 -2.57 11.37
N ASP A 77 5.70 -2.87 11.87
CA ASP A 77 5.48 -3.86 12.93
C ASP A 77 5.54 -5.33 12.45
N TYR A 78 5.80 -5.58 11.16
CA TYR A 78 5.87 -6.93 10.59
C TYR A 78 7.33 -7.33 10.25
N ALA A 79 8.00 -8.06 11.15
CA ALA A 79 9.38 -8.53 10.98
C ALA A 79 9.50 -10.07 10.81
N PHE A 80 10.02 -10.48 9.63
CA PHE A 80 10.74 -11.72 9.25
C PHE A 80 10.22 -13.16 9.56
N ILE A 81 10.85 -14.12 8.88
CA ILE A 81 10.39 -15.47 8.43
C ILE A 81 10.96 -16.61 9.30
N SER A 82 10.22 -17.71 9.47
CA SER A 82 10.75 -19.03 9.91
C SER A 82 10.60 -20.11 8.81
N GLN A 83 11.56 -21.04 8.74
CA GLN A 83 11.63 -22.16 7.80
C GLN A 83 11.37 -23.50 8.51
N GLY A 84 10.59 -24.39 7.87
CA GLY A 84 10.47 -25.80 8.25
C GLY A 84 9.73 -26.62 7.19
N GLU A 85 10.16 -27.87 6.97
CA GLU A 85 9.54 -28.92 6.13
C GLU A 85 8.96 -30.05 7.01
N THR A 86 7.95 -30.81 6.53
CA THR A 86 7.72 -32.24 6.90
C THR A 86 6.66 -33.00 6.06
N THR A 87 6.81 -34.33 6.04
CA THR A 87 5.94 -35.40 5.45
C THR A 87 4.94 -36.00 6.47
N VAL A 88 3.95 -36.81 6.05
CA VAL A 88 2.73 -37.14 6.85
C VAL A 88 2.34 -38.62 6.98
N ALA A 89 1.84 -39.01 8.17
CA ALA A 89 1.05 -40.23 8.47
C ALA A 89 -0.39 -39.90 8.92
N SER A 90 -1.35 -40.82 8.74
CA SER A 90 -2.82 -40.58 8.84
C SER A 90 -3.39 -40.35 10.26
N ILE A 91 -4.43 -39.51 10.36
CA ILE A 91 -5.16 -39.10 11.58
C ILE A 91 -6.44 -39.95 11.83
N ASN A 92 -6.95 -40.00 13.08
CA ASN A 92 -8.07 -40.83 13.60
C ASN A 92 -9.44 -40.08 13.67
N ASP A 93 -10.55 -40.79 13.43
CA ASP A 93 -11.93 -40.31 13.29
C ASP A 93 -12.49 -39.47 14.47
N GLY A 94 -12.01 -39.69 15.70
CA GLY A 94 -12.45 -38.95 16.88
C GLY A 94 -11.99 -37.48 16.92
N GLU A 95 -10.86 -37.18 16.29
CA GLU A 95 -10.31 -35.82 16.20
C GLU A 95 -11.01 -34.99 15.12
N GLU A 96 -11.56 -35.62 14.08
CA GLU A 96 -12.30 -34.95 13.01
C GLU A 96 -13.64 -34.36 13.48
N LEU A 97 -14.32 -35.05 14.40
CA LEU A 97 -15.60 -34.58 14.96
C LEU A 97 -15.39 -33.29 15.80
N MET A 98 -14.37 -33.28 16.64
CA MET A 98 -13.99 -32.12 17.46
C MET A 98 -13.57 -30.93 16.58
N ALA A 99 -12.82 -31.17 15.51
CA ALA A 99 -12.43 -30.13 14.56
C ALA A 99 -13.65 -29.49 13.88
N THR A 100 -14.67 -30.28 13.55
CA THR A 100 -15.90 -29.79 12.91
C THR A 100 -16.72 -28.88 13.84
N ASP A 101 -16.84 -29.24 15.11
CA ASP A 101 -17.52 -28.41 16.11
C ASP A 101 -16.81 -27.08 16.34
N VAL A 102 -15.47 -27.08 16.38
CA VAL A 102 -14.67 -25.85 16.50
C VAL A 102 -14.86 -24.95 15.27
N ILE A 103 -14.80 -25.52 14.07
CA ILE A 103 -15.04 -24.79 12.82
C ILE A 103 -16.43 -24.15 12.81
N ALA A 104 -17.46 -24.92 13.18
CA ALA A 104 -18.83 -24.42 13.20
C ALA A 104 -19.01 -23.29 14.23
N TYR A 105 -18.42 -23.43 15.41
CA TYR A 105 -18.39 -22.40 16.44
C TYR A 105 -17.76 -21.10 15.93
N LEU A 106 -16.56 -21.18 15.37
CA LEU A 106 -15.83 -20.01 14.88
C LEU A 106 -16.51 -19.37 13.64
N MET A 107 -17.20 -20.15 12.81
CA MET A 107 -18.02 -19.65 11.71
C MET A 107 -19.38 -19.09 12.14
N GLY A 108 -19.76 -19.20 13.41
CA GLY A 108 -21.08 -18.79 13.90
C GLY A 108 -22.22 -19.61 13.30
N LEU A 109 -22.00 -20.92 13.11
CA LEU A 109 -22.94 -21.88 12.51
C LEU A 109 -23.27 -23.01 13.48
N ASN A 110 -24.36 -23.72 13.21
CA ASN A 110 -24.69 -24.97 13.89
C ASN A 110 -23.88 -26.14 13.27
N SER A 111 -23.16 -26.91 14.08
CA SER A 111 -22.31 -28.00 13.60
C SER A 111 -23.10 -29.14 12.94
N ALA A 112 -24.27 -29.49 13.46
CA ALA A 112 -25.12 -30.52 12.90
C ALA A 112 -25.64 -30.13 11.51
N ASP A 113 -26.02 -28.87 11.32
CA ASP A 113 -26.48 -28.35 10.02
C ASP A 113 -25.34 -28.28 8.99
N LEU A 114 -24.12 -27.94 9.44
CA LEU A 114 -22.93 -27.93 8.58
C LEU A 114 -22.58 -29.34 8.09
N ILE A 115 -22.54 -30.32 8.99
CA ILE A 115 -22.28 -31.74 8.65
C ILE A 115 -23.35 -32.27 7.71
N LYS A 116 -24.63 -31.99 8.01
CA LYS A 116 -25.74 -32.38 7.14
C LYS A 116 -25.65 -31.75 5.77
N GLY A 117 -25.29 -30.46 5.69
CA GLY A 117 -25.11 -29.74 4.44
C GLY A 117 -23.96 -30.30 3.58
N LEU A 118 -22.87 -30.73 4.20
CA LEU A 118 -21.72 -31.33 3.51
C LEU A 118 -22.00 -32.76 3.05
N CYS A 119 -22.51 -33.63 3.92
CA CYS A 119 -22.73 -35.04 3.61
C CYS A 119 -24.01 -35.30 2.80
N HIS A 120 -25.05 -34.51 3.03
CA HIS A 120 -26.38 -34.66 2.45
C HIS A 120 -26.94 -33.32 1.93
N PRO A 121 -26.26 -32.67 0.97
CA PRO A 121 -26.74 -31.43 0.38
C PRO A 121 -28.11 -31.59 -0.29
N ARG A 122 -28.92 -30.53 -0.18
CA ARG A 122 -30.16 -30.38 -0.95
C ARG A 122 -29.80 -29.72 -2.27
N VAL A 123 -29.96 -30.46 -3.36
CA VAL A 123 -29.68 -29.97 -4.71
C VAL A 123 -30.99 -29.83 -5.46
N LYS A 124 -31.15 -28.71 -6.17
CA LYS A 124 -32.30 -28.50 -7.04
C LYS A 124 -32.06 -29.23 -8.36
N VAL A 125 -32.87 -30.24 -8.65
CA VAL A 125 -32.84 -30.98 -9.92
C VAL A 125 -34.13 -30.64 -10.67
N GLY A 126 -34.01 -29.78 -11.70
CA GLY A 126 -35.17 -29.22 -12.38
C GLY A 126 -35.97 -28.30 -11.45
N ASN A 127 -37.22 -28.69 -11.16
CA ASN A 127 -38.11 -27.94 -10.26
C ASN A 127 -38.18 -28.52 -8.83
N GLU A 128 -37.58 -29.69 -8.57
CA GLU A 128 -37.66 -30.38 -7.28
C GLU A 128 -36.36 -30.29 -6.49
N TRP A 129 -36.47 -30.32 -5.16
CA TRP A 129 -35.33 -30.36 -4.25
C TRP A 129 -35.09 -31.78 -3.79
N VAL A 130 -33.92 -32.33 -4.16
CA VAL A 130 -33.53 -33.69 -3.81
C VAL A 130 -32.35 -33.66 -2.84
N THR A 131 -32.43 -34.44 -1.77
CA THR A 131 -31.30 -34.66 -0.87
C THR A 131 -30.41 -35.73 -1.46
N LYS A 132 -29.16 -35.38 -1.76
CA LYS A 132 -28.19 -36.31 -2.37
C LYS A 132 -27.09 -36.63 -1.37
N GLY A 133 -26.88 -37.91 -1.07
CA GLY A 133 -25.72 -38.36 -0.29
C GLY A 133 -24.42 -38.19 -1.08
N GLN A 134 -23.36 -37.73 -0.42
CA GLN A 134 -22.02 -37.60 -0.98
C GLN A 134 -21.09 -38.71 -0.50
N ASN A 135 -20.12 -39.07 -1.34
CA ASN A 135 -19.02 -39.94 -0.94
C ASN A 135 -17.88 -39.14 -0.27
N VAL A 136 -16.96 -39.81 0.38
CA VAL A 136 -15.84 -39.20 1.12
C VAL A 136 -15.03 -38.23 0.24
N ALA A 137 -14.70 -38.64 -0.99
CA ALA A 137 -13.96 -37.79 -1.93
C ALA A 137 -14.72 -36.51 -2.33
N GLN A 138 -16.05 -36.60 -2.50
CA GLN A 138 -16.90 -35.44 -2.80
C GLN A 138 -17.00 -34.47 -1.64
N VAL A 139 -17.07 -35.00 -0.40
CA VAL A 139 -17.09 -34.17 0.81
C VAL A 139 -15.76 -33.43 0.97
N TYR A 140 -14.62 -34.11 0.83
CA TYR A 140 -13.31 -33.45 0.87
C TYR A 140 -13.16 -32.38 -0.21
N TYR A 141 -13.64 -32.65 -1.43
CA TYR A 141 -13.66 -31.66 -2.50
C TYR A 141 -14.52 -30.44 -2.14
N ALA A 142 -15.72 -30.66 -1.58
CA ALA A 142 -16.62 -29.59 -1.19
C ALA A 142 -16.01 -28.70 -0.09
N ILE A 143 -15.33 -29.29 0.90
CA ILE A 143 -14.62 -28.55 1.96
C ILE A 143 -13.51 -27.70 1.34
N GLY A 144 -12.66 -28.28 0.49
CA GLY A 144 -11.60 -27.53 -0.18
C GLY A 144 -12.13 -26.38 -1.04
N ALA A 145 -13.22 -26.60 -1.77
CA ALA A 145 -13.88 -25.55 -2.55
C ALA A 145 -14.40 -24.39 -1.67
N LEU A 146 -15.01 -24.71 -0.52
CA LEU A 146 -15.46 -23.72 0.45
C LEU A 146 -14.30 -22.92 1.04
N SER A 147 -13.21 -23.58 1.45
CA SER A 147 -12.02 -22.90 1.99
C SER A 147 -11.41 -21.91 1.00
N LYS A 148 -11.24 -22.32 -0.27
CA LYS A 148 -10.76 -21.42 -1.35
C LYS A 148 -11.67 -20.21 -1.54
N SER A 149 -12.98 -20.43 -1.52
CA SER A 149 -13.99 -19.37 -1.71
C SER A 149 -14.02 -18.37 -0.56
N VAL A 150 -13.93 -18.84 0.69
CA VAL A 150 -13.81 -17.98 1.88
C VAL A 150 -12.56 -17.11 1.77
N TYR A 151 -11.41 -17.71 1.44
CA TYR A 151 -10.14 -16.99 1.30
C TYR A 151 -10.18 -15.94 0.19
N GLU A 152 -10.67 -16.31 -1.00
CA GLU A 152 -10.81 -15.40 -2.14
C GLU A 152 -11.72 -14.21 -1.80
N LYS A 153 -12.88 -14.47 -1.20
CA LYS A 153 -13.83 -13.42 -0.80
C LYS A 153 -13.23 -12.51 0.27
N MET A 154 -12.48 -13.06 1.21
CA MET A 154 -11.78 -12.27 2.22
C MET A 154 -10.72 -11.37 1.59
N PHE A 155 -9.90 -11.92 0.70
CA PHE A 155 -8.89 -11.15 -0.04
C PHE A 155 -9.54 -10.00 -0.82
N LEU A 156 -10.62 -10.25 -1.54
CA LEU A 156 -11.37 -9.22 -2.27
C LEU A 156 -11.98 -8.17 -1.33
N TRP A 157 -12.49 -8.59 -0.17
CA TRP A 157 -12.99 -7.67 0.85
C TRP A 157 -11.89 -6.76 1.39
N MET A 158 -10.69 -7.30 1.65
CA MET A 158 -9.52 -6.51 2.04
C MET A 158 -9.14 -5.48 0.97
N VAL A 159 -9.07 -5.89 -0.30
CA VAL A 159 -8.80 -4.98 -1.42
C VAL A 159 -9.81 -3.83 -1.44
N LEU A 160 -11.11 -4.13 -1.28
CA LEU A 160 -12.15 -3.10 -1.21
C LEU A 160 -11.95 -2.15 -0.02
N ARG A 161 -11.59 -2.67 1.16
CA ARG A 161 -11.37 -1.86 2.37
C ARG A 161 -10.15 -0.95 2.23
N ILE A 162 -9.03 -1.48 1.74
CA ILE A 162 -7.81 -0.71 1.47
C ILE A 162 -8.13 0.41 0.47
N ASN A 163 -8.84 0.11 -0.61
CA ASN A 163 -9.23 1.11 -1.60
C ASN A 163 -10.15 2.20 -1.01
N GLN A 164 -11.10 1.83 -0.16
CA GLN A 164 -11.97 2.79 0.54
C GLN A 164 -11.18 3.70 1.50
N SER A 165 -10.19 3.16 2.21
CA SER A 165 -9.35 3.93 3.12
C SER A 165 -8.38 4.87 2.41
N LEU A 166 -7.91 4.50 1.21
CA LEU A 166 -7.00 5.31 0.40
C LEU A 166 -7.72 6.30 -0.53
N ASP A 167 -9.05 6.22 -0.65
CA ASP A 167 -9.83 7.11 -1.50
C ASP A 167 -9.96 8.51 -0.89
N THR A 168 -9.47 9.52 -1.62
CA THR A 168 -9.50 10.93 -1.21
C THR A 168 -10.70 11.70 -1.76
N LYS A 169 -11.58 11.07 -2.56
CA LYS A 169 -12.78 11.65 -3.21
C LYS A 169 -12.54 12.89 -4.09
N GLN A 170 -11.29 13.30 -4.30
CA GLN A 170 -10.92 14.40 -5.20
C GLN A 170 -10.97 13.92 -6.65
N SER A 171 -11.44 14.76 -7.56
CA SER A 171 -11.39 14.47 -9.00
C SER A 171 -9.94 14.46 -9.48
N ARG A 172 -9.53 13.37 -10.12
CA ARG A 172 -8.16 13.19 -10.65
C ARG A 172 -8.20 13.21 -12.17
N GLN A 173 -7.37 14.05 -12.79
CA GLN A 173 -7.22 14.13 -14.25
C GLN A 173 -6.12 13.21 -14.78
N TYR A 174 -5.12 12.91 -13.96
CA TYR A 174 -3.96 12.10 -14.31
C TYR A 174 -3.78 10.98 -13.28
N PHE A 175 -3.23 9.85 -13.72
CA PHE A 175 -2.85 8.76 -12.84
C PHE A 175 -1.54 8.13 -13.32
N ILE A 176 -0.84 7.51 -12.38
CA ILE A 176 0.29 6.62 -12.66
C ILE A 176 -0.14 5.20 -12.30
N GLY A 177 0.25 4.23 -13.12
CA GLY A 177 -0.01 2.82 -12.89
C GLY A 177 1.30 2.06 -12.81
N VAL A 178 1.45 1.24 -11.78
CA VAL A 178 2.53 0.25 -11.68
C VAL A 178 1.89 -1.12 -11.81
N LEU A 179 2.32 -1.88 -12.81
CA LEU A 179 1.83 -3.22 -13.06
C LEU A 179 2.86 -4.22 -12.54
N ASP A 180 2.51 -4.91 -11.47
CA ASP A 180 3.27 -6.04 -10.93
C ASP A 180 2.49 -7.34 -11.22
N ILE A 181 3.14 -8.26 -11.92
CA ILE A 181 2.54 -9.52 -12.36
C ILE A 181 3.47 -10.68 -12.04
N ALA A 182 2.89 -11.87 -11.89
CA ALA A 182 3.66 -13.09 -11.82
C ALA A 182 4.49 -13.26 -13.11
N GLY A 183 5.75 -13.66 -12.96
CA GLY A 183 6.64 -13.95 -14.08
C GLY A 183 6.18 -15.18 -14.88
N PHE A 184 6.90 -15.46 -15.98
CA PHE A 184 6.67 -16.68 -16.75
C PHE A 184 7.10 -17.90 -15.92
N GLU A 185 6.21 -18.88 -15.76
CA GLU A 185 6.42 -20.05 -14.91
C GLU A 185 6.46 -21.33 -15.76
N ILE A 186 7.51 -22.12 -15.58
CA ILE A 186 7.64 -23.45 -16.19
C ILE A 186 7.99 -24.44 -15.10
N PHE A 187 7.01 -25.24 -14.67
CA PHE A 187 7.21 -26.31 -13.70
C PHE A 187 7.13 -27.67 -14.36
N ASP A 188 7.49 -28.73 -13.62
CA ASP A 188 7.26 -30.11 -14.07
C ASP A 188 5.76 -30.48 -14.09
N PHE A 189 4.93 -29.72 -13.36
CA PHE A 189 3.47 -29.92 -13.30
C PHE A 189 2.75 -28.58 -13.46
N ASN A 190 2.33 -28.25 -14.68
CA ASN A 190 1.66 -26.99 -14.99
C ASN A 190 0.15 -27.18 -15.08
N THR A 191 -0.61 -26.37 -14.36
CA THR A 191 -2.07 -26.45 -14.34
C THR A 191 -2.72 -25.22 -14.97
N PHE A 192 -4.04 -25.08 -14.83
CA PHE A 192 -4.81 -23.98 -15.43
C PHE A 192 -4.32 -22.61 -14.97
N GLU A 193 -3.92 -22.48 -13.71
CA GLU A 193 -3.39 -21.24 -13.13
C GLU A 193 -2.11 -20.80 -13.85
N GLN A 194 -1.17 -21.73 -14.09
CA GLN A 194 0.05 -21.46 -14.87
C GLN A 194 -0.26 -21.10 -16.33
N LEU A 195 -1.29 -21.69 -16.95
CA LEU A 195 -1.72 -21.28 -18.29
C LEU A 195 -2.16 -19.80 -18.29
N CYS A 196 -2.96 -19.40 -17.31
CA CYS A 196 -3.42 -18.01 -17.18
C CYS A 196 -2.27 -17.02 -16.91
N ILE A 197 -1.28 -17.41 -16.10
CA ILE A 197 -0.08 -16.61 -15.82
C ILE A 197 0.78 -16.47 -17.08
N ASN A 198 1.08 -17.58 -17.77
CA ASN A 198 1.90 -17.56 -18.97
C ASN A 198 1.21 -16.84 -20.13
N PHE A 199 -0.11 -17.00 -20.27
CA PHE A 199 -0.91 -16.25 -21.25
C PHE A 199 -0.91 -14.73 -20.98
N THR A 200 -0.96 -14.33 -19.70
CA THR A 200 -0.83 -12.92 -19.32
C THR A 200 0.53 -12.36 -19.74
N ASN A 201 1.61 -13.11 -19.49
CA ASN A 201 2.96 -12.76 -19.91
C ASN A 201 3.08 -12.68 -21.44
N GLU A 202 2.50 -13.63 -22.17
CA GLU A 202 2.45 -13.63 -23.65
C GLU A 202 1.81 -12.35 -24.19
N LYS A 203 0.65 -11.96 -23.65
CA LYS A 203 -0.06 -10.73 -24.05
C LYS A 203 0.71 -9.46 -23.72
N LEU A 204 1.34 -9.39 -22.56
CA LEU A 204 2.15 -8.23 -22.18
C LEU A 204 3.43 -8.12 -23.01
N GLN A 205 4.03 -9.25 -23.38
CA GLN A 205 5.16 -9.27 -24.31
C GLN A 205 4.71 -8.82 -25.70
N GLN A 206 3.53 -9.24 -26.18
CA GLN A 206 2.98 -8.73 -27.44
C GLN A 206 2.67 -7.23 -27.37
N PHE A 207 2.16 -6.74 -26.24
CA PHE A 207 1.95 -5.30 -26.02
C PHE A 207 3.28 -4.53 -26.10
N PHE A 208 4.34 -5.05 -25.47
CA PHE A 208 5.69 -4.50 -25.61
C PHE A 208 6.16 -4.51 -27.07
N ASN A 209 6.04 -5.64 -27.77
CA ASN A 209 6.48 -5.75 -29.16
C ASN A 209 5.74 -4.75 -30.06
N HIS A 210 4.42 -4.65 -29.91
CA HIS A 210 3.61 -3.72 -30.67
C HIS A 210 3.97 -2.27 -30.36
N HIS A 211 4.12 -1.91 -29.08
CA HIS A 211 4.44 -0.55 -28.68
C HIS A 211 5.86 -0.13 -29.09
N MET A 212 6.85 -0.96 -28.83
CA MET A 212 8.26 -0.65 -29.11
C MET A 212 8.61 -0.68 -30.59
N PHE A 213 7.99 -1.59 -31.38
CA PHE A 213 8.42 -1.81 -32.77
C PHE A 213 7.41 -1.34 -33.81
N VAL A 214 6.12 -1.58 -33.60
CA VAL A 214 5.10 -1.30 -34.62
C VAL A 214 4.66 0.15 -34.56
N LEU A 215 4.18 0.61 -33.40
CA LEU A 215 3.72 2.00 -33.21
C LEU A 215 4.84 3.01 -33.47
N GLU A 216 6.08 2.68 -33.08
CA GLU A 216 7.26 3.53 -33.31
C GLU A 216 7.51 3.79 -34.81
N GLN A 217 7.40 2.73 -35.63
CA GLN A 217 7.61 2.81 -37.08
C GLN A 217 6.42 3.41 -37.81
N GLU A 218 5.19 3.16 -37.35
CA GLU A 218 3.98 3.80 -37.88
C GLU A 218 4.03 5.32 -37.71
N GLU A 219 4.53 5.80 -36.56
CA GLU A 219 4.71 7.23 -36.32
C GLU A 219 5.78 7.83 -37.24
N TYR A 220 6.89 7.13 -37.52
CA TYR A 220 7.88 7.62 -38.49
C TYR A 220 7.31 7.75 -39.90
N LYS A 221 6.51 6.78 -40.33
CA LYS A 221 5.80 6.83 -41.62
C LYS A 221 4.82 7.99 -41.66
N LYS A 222 4.08 8.22 -40.57
CA LYS A 222 3.11 9.32 -40.44
C LYS A 222 3.78 10.69 -40.46
N GLU A 223 4.96 10.81 -39.84
CA GLU A 223 5.77 12.04 -39.83
C GLU A 223 6.56 12.26 -41.13
N GLY A 224 6.50 11.32 -42.09
CA GLY A 224 7.18 11.43 -43.39
C GLY A 224 8.70 11.36 -43.27
N ILE A 225 9.21 10.71 -42.22
CA ILE A 225 10.65 10.52 -42.01
C ILE A 225 11.12 9.40 -42.95
N GLU A 226 12.26 9.60 -43.59
CA GLU A 226 12.91 8.56 -44.41
C GLU A 226 13.32 7.38 -43.50
N TRP A 227 12.50 6.33 -43.50
CA TRP A 227 12.68 5.15 -42.67
C TRP A 227 12.37 3.89 -43.48
N ILE A 228 13.31 2.95 -43.46
CA ILE A 228 13.11 1.62 -44.05
C ILE A 228 12.48 0.75 -42.96
N PHE A 229 11.28 0.23 -43.23
CA PHE A 229 10.59 -0.66 -42.31
C PHE A 229 11.47 -1.87 -41.97
N ILE A 230 11.68 -2.09 -40.68
CA ILE A 230 12.42 -3.23 -40.16
C ILE A 230 11.41 -4.19 -39.56
N ASP A 231 11.23 -5.33 -40.21
CA ASP A 231 10.49 -6.43 -39.63
C ASP A 231 11.38 -7.18 -38.63
N PHE A 232 10.92 -7.27 -37.39
CA PHE A 232 11.62 -7.98 -36.33
C PHE A 232 11.10 -9.41 -36.16
N GLY A 233 10.02 -9.81 -36.85
CA GLY A 233 9.48 -11.17 -36.81
C GLY A 233 8.98 -11.63 -35.43
N MET A 234 8.78 -10.70 -34.49
CA MET A 234 8.38 -10.98 -33.11
C MET A 234 6.88 -10.78 -32.92
N ASP A 235 6.07 -11.55 -33.65
CA ASP A 235 4.62 -11.52 -33.51
C ASP A 235 4.10 -12.75 -32.74
N LEU A 236 3.55 -12.50 -31.56
CA LEU A 236 2.96 -13.52 -30.68
C LEU A 236 1.45 -13.65 -30.88
N GLN A 237 0.86 -12.91 -31.83
CA GLN A 237 -0.58 -12.89 -32.06
C GLN A 237 -1.13 -14.28 -32.37
N ALA A 238 -0.39 -15.13 -33.09
CA ALA A 238 -0.80 -16.50 -33.38
C ALA A 238 -0.98 -17.36 -32.10
N CYS A 239 -0.12 -17.19 -31.10
CA CYS A 239 -0.23 -17.89 -29.81
C CYS A 239 -1.38 -17.33 -28.97
N ILE A 240 -1.57 -16.01 -28.98
CA ILE A 240 -2.66 -15.34 -28.26
C ILE A 240 -4.01 -15.75 -28.83
N ASP A 241 -4.12 -15.75 -30.15
CA ASP A 241 -5.33 -16.15 -30.88
C ASP A 241 -5.70 -17.60 -30.59
N LEU A 242 -4.72 -18.50 -30.52
CA LEU A 242 -4.93 -19.91 -30.16
C LEU A 242 -5.61 -20.07 -28.79
N ILE A 243 -5.33 -19.19 -27.84
CA ILE A 243 -5.86 -19.28 -26.47
C ILE A 243 -7.20 -18.56 -26.34
N GLU A 244 -7.32 -17.35 -26.91
CA GLU A 244 -8.43 -16.42 -26.66
C GLU A 244 -9.54 -16.43 -27.71
N LYS A 245 -9.21 -16.61 -28.99
CA LYS A 245 -10.22 -16.45 -30.06
C LYS A 245 -11.34 -17.49 -29.93
N PRO A 246 -12.50 -17.23 -30.57
CA PRO A 246 -13.54 -18.26 -30.71
C PRO A 246 -12.94 -19.55 -31.26
N MET A 247 -13.31 -20.70 -30.69
CA MET A 247 -12.70 -22.02 -30.95
C MET A 247 -11.25 -22.18 -30.44
N GLY A 248 -10.73 -21.23 -29.67
CA GLY A 248 -9.46 -21.35 -28.95
C GLY A 248 -9.59 -22.13 -27.63
N ILE A 249 -8.47 -22.30 -26.93
CA ILE A 249 -8.39 -23.14 -25.72
C ILE A 249 -9.40 -22.71 -24.64
N MET A 250 -9.53 -21.40 -24.38
CA MET A 250 -10.47 -20.88 -23.38
C MET A 250 -11.93 -21.09 -23.80
N SER A 251 -12.27 -20.86 -25.07
CA SER A 251 -13.61 -21.08 -25.62
C SER A 251 -14.02 -22.56 -25.52
N ILE A 252 -13.12 -23.48 -25.90
CA ILE A 252 -13.38 -24.92 -25.82
C ILE A 252 -13.56 -25.36 -24.36
N LEU A 253 -12.76 -24.80 -23.44
CA LEU A 253 -12.86 -25.09 -22.01
C LEU A 253 -14.22 -24.63 -21.45
N GLU A 254 -14.69 -23.45 -21.86
CA GLU A 254 -15.98 -22.90 -21.45
C GLU A 254 -17.15 -23.77 -21.94
N GLU A 255 -17.11 -24.21 -23.21
CA GLU A 255 -18.12 -25.07 -23.80
C GLU A 255 -18.17 -26.46 -23.12
N GLU A 256 -17.02 -27.10 -22.91
CA GLU A 256 -16.94 -28.39 -22.22
C GLU A 256 -17.39 -28.27 -20.75
N CYS A 257 -17.18 -27.12 -20.12
CA CYS A 257 -17.72 -26.85 -18.79
C CYS A 257 -19.27 -26.78 -18.77
N MET A 258 -19.94 -26.56 -19.88
CA MET A 258 -21.41 -26.58 -19.93
C MET A 258 -21.98 -27.99 -20.12
N PHE A 259 -21.17 -28.93 -20.62
CA PHE A 259 -21.64 -30.27 -20.97
C PHE A 259 -21.69 -31.21 -19.74
N PRO A 260 -22.83 -31.85 -19.41
CA PRO A 260 -22.97 -32.64 -18.18
C PRO A 260 -22.09 -33.90 -18.10
N LYS A 261 -21.72 -34.47 -19.25
CA LYS A 261 -20.91 -35.70 -19.37
C LYS A 261 -19.47 -35.46 -19.85
N ALA A 262 -19.06 -34.19 -19.97
CA ALA A 262 -17.68 -33.88 -20.34
C ALA A 262 -16.71 -34.27 -19.22
N SER A 263 -15.55 -34.75 -19.61
CA SER A 263 -14.43 -35.07 -18.73
C SER A 263 -13.16 -34.41 -19.26
N ASP A 264 -12.11 -34.36 -18.45
CA ASP A 264 -10.84 -33.78 -18.90
C ASP A 264 -10.30 -34.53 -20.14
N ALA A 265 -10.62 -35.83 -20.29
CA ALA A 265 -10.28 -36.61 -21.48
C ALA A 265 -11.07 -36.18 -22.74
N THR A 266 -12.35 -35.82 -22.63
CA THR A 266 -13.12 -35.28 -23.76
C THR A 266 -12.62 -33.91 -24.17
N PHE A 267 -12.23 -33.09 -23.19
CA PHE A 267 -11.58 -31.81 -23.44
C PHE A 267 -10.24 -31.97 -24.19
N LYS A 268 -9.39 -32.93 -23.78
CA LYS A 268 -8.15 -33.27 -24.52
C LYS A 268 -8.42 -33.61 -25.97
N ALA A 269 -9.38 -34.50 -26.23
CA ALA A 269 -9.70 -34.94 -27.58
C ALA A 269 -10.11 -33.76 -28.47
N LYS A 270 -11.01 -32.90 -27.98
CA LYS A 270 -11.43 -31.69 -28.70
C LYS A 270 -10.29 -30.71 -28.99
N LEU A 271 -9.38 -30.51 -28.03
CA LEU A 271 -8.20 -29.67 -28.25
C LEU A 271 -7.32 -30.22 -29.38
N TYR A 272 -7.11 -31.54 -29.41
CA TYR A 272 -6.32 -32.19 -30.44
C TYR A 272 -6.99 -32.08 -31.81
N ASP A 273 -8.28 -32.36 -31.91
CA ASP A 273 -9.03 -32.29 -33.18
C ASP A 273 -9.06 -30.86 -33.78
N ASN A 274 -9.12 -29.85 -32.90
CA ASN A 274 -9.21 -28.45 -33.31
C ASN A 274 -7.85 -27.82 -33.62
N HIS A 275 -6.76 -28.22 -32.96
CA HIS A 275 -5.49 -27.47 -33.04
C HIS A 275 -4.28 -28.30 -33.48
N LEU A 276 -4.28 -29.63 -33.29
CA LEU A 276 -3.14 -30.45 -33.65
C LEU A 276 -2.91 -30.45 -35.17
N GLY A 277 -1.71 -30.08 -35.60
CA GLY A 277 -1.34 -30.02 -37.02
C GLY A 277 -1.88 -28.82 -37.78
N LYS A 278 -2.75 -28.00 -37.15
CA LYS A 278 -3.28 -26.75 -37.72
C LYS A 278 -2.54 -25.52 -37.19
N SER A 279 -2.15 -25.56 -35.91
CA SER A 279 -1.45 -24.45 -35.24
C SER A 279 -0.02 -24.84 -34.89
N ASN A 280 0.97 -24.07 -35.35
CA ASN A 280 2.39 -24.32 -35.07
C ASN A 280 2.73 -24.27 -33.58
N ASN A 281 1.99 -23.46 -32.81
CA ASN A 281 2.17 -23.29 -31.38
C ASN A 281 1.60 -24.44 -30.53
N PHE A 282 0.82 -25.37 -31.12
CA PHE A 282 0.23 -26.50 -30.40
C PHE A 282 0.96 -27.80 -30.74
N GLN A 283 1.54 -28.46 -29.74
CA GLN A 283 2.36 -29.65 -29.92
C GLN A 283 1.93 -30.81 -29.01
N LYS A 284 2.32 -32.03 -29.41
CA LYS A 284 2.22 -33.19 -28.52
C LYS A 284 3.34 -33.14 -27.48
N PRO A 285 3.06 -33.50 -26.22
CA PRO A 285 4.07 -33.53 -25.17
C PRO A 285 5.12 -34.59 -25.44
N ARG A 286 6.36 -34.27 -25.08
CA ARG A 286 7.47 -35.21 -25.15
C ARG A 286 7.38 -36.13 -23.93
N VAL A 287 7.28 -37.44 -24.15
CA VAL A 287 7.26 -38.41 -23.06
C VAL A 287 8.67 -38.53 -22.47
N ILE A 288 8.87 -37.97 -21.27
CA ILE A 288 10.14 -38.02 -20.55
C ILE A 288 9.99 -38.96 -19.35
N LYS A 289 10.88 -39.95 -19.24
CA LYS A 289 10.85 -40.95 -18.17
C LYS A 289 11.07 -40.28 -16.81
N GLY A 290 10.09 -40.38 -15.90
CA GLY A 290 10.16 -39.83 -14.54
C GLY A 290 9.45 -38.48 -14.33
N ARG A 291 8.87 -37.87 -15.38
CA ARG A 291 8.02 -36.67 -15.25
C ARG A 291 6.53 -37.04 -15.29
N PRO A 292 5.65 -36.24 -14.64
CA PRO A 292 4.20 -36.42 -14.75
C PRO A 292 3.74 -36.37 -16.20
N GLU A 293 2.79 -37.24 -16.59
CA GLU A 293 2.28 -37.26 -17.96
C GLU A 293 1.52 -35.98 -18.28
N ALA A 294 2.09 -35.15 -19.15
CA ALA A 294 1.45 -33.97 -19.69
C ALA A 294 0.44 -34.34 -20.78
N HIS A 295 -0.60 -33.52 -20.93
CA HIS A 295 -1.69 -33.82 -21.85
C HIS A 295 -1.56 -33.08 -23.18
N PHE A 296 -1.01 -31.87 -23.18
CA PHE A 296 -0.66 -31.10 -24.39
C PHE A 296 0.50 -30.16 -24.09
N SER A 297 1.14 -29.64 -25.14
CA SER A 297 2.24 -28.66 -25.02
C SER A 297 1.96 -27.43 -25.85
N LEU A 298 2.30 -26.26 -25.30
CA LEU A 298 2.23 -24.99 -26.01
C LEU A 298 3.61 -24.39 -26.18
N VAL A 299 3.88 -23.86 -27.37
CA VAL A 299 5.06 -23.08 -27.67
C VAL A 299 4.74 -21.60 -27.40
N HIS A 300 5.22 -21.12 -26.27
CA HIS A 300 5.19 -19.72 -25.86
C HIS A 300 6.45 -18.99 -26.30
N TYR A 301 6.45 -17.67 -26.20
CA TYR A 301 7.63 -16.85 -26.51
C TYR A 301 8.88 -17.22 -25.69
N ALA A 302 8.70 -17.63 -24.43
CA ALA A 302 9.79 -17.97 -23.50
C ALA A 302 10.23 -19.44 -23.58
N GLY A 303 9.44 -20.32 -24.20
CA GLY A 303 9.74 -21.75 -24.30
C GLY A 303 8.50 -22.61 -24.48
N THR A 304 8.72 -23.92 -24.64
CA THR A 304 7.63 -24.90 -24.69
C THR A 304 7.22 -25.30 -23.27
N VAL A 305 5.92 -25.23 -22.98
CA VAL A 305 5.36 -25.58 -21.66
C VAL A 305 4.39 -26.74 -21.81
N ASP A 306 4.57 -27.74 -20.95
CA ASP A 306 3.78 -28.95 -20.89
C ASP A 306 2.65 -28.81 -19.86
N TYR A 307 1.39 -28.88 -20.29
CA TYR A 307 0.22 -28.65 -19.44
C TYR A 307 -0.52 -29.94 -19.05
N ASN A 308 -0.92 -30.02 -17.78
CA ASN A 308 -1.72 -31.11 -17.22
C ASN A 308 -3.16 -30.63 -17.02
N ILE A 309 -4.10 -31.24 -17.76
CA ILE A 309 -5.52 -30.86 -17.75
C ILE A 309 -6.33 -31.41 -16.56
N ASN A 310 -5.69 -32.14 -15.66
CA ASN A 310 -6.36 -32.78 -14.52
C ASN A 310 -7.14 -31.74 -13.71
N ASN A 311 -8.44 -32.00 -13.52
CA ASN A 311 -9.38 -31.13 -12.83
C ASN A 311 -9.58 -29.74 -13.46
N TRP A 312 -9.26 -29.51 -14.74
CA TRP A 312 -9.47 -28.19 -15.37
C TRP A 312 -10.94 -27.80 -15.46
N LEU A 313 -11.80 -28.72 -15.90
CA LEU A 313 -13.25 -28.47 -15.96
C LEU A 313 -13.82 -28.16 -14.58
N VAL A 314 -13.29 -28.85 -13.57
CA VAL A 314 -13.67 -28.69 -12.16
C VAL A 314 -13.16 -27.37 -11.59
N LYS A 315 -11.90 -27.00 -11.86
CA LYS A 315 -11.28 -25.73 -11.46
C LYS A 315 -11.99 -24.52 -12.09
N ASN A 316 -12.42 -24.65 -13.33
CA ASN A 316 -13.15 -23.59 -14.05
C ASN A 316 -14.62 -23.47 -13.61
N LYS A 317 -15.26 -24.58 -13.19
CA LYS A 317 -16.62 -24.57 -12.61
C LYS A 317 -16.66 -24.07 -11.17
N ASP A 318 -15.64 -24.42 -10.38
CA ASP A 318 -15.50 -24.24 -8.93
C ASP A 318 -16.86 -24.33 -8.17
N PRO A 319 -17.60 -25.45 -8.32
CA PRO A 319 -18.96 -25.54 -7.83
C PRO A 319 -18.96 -25.55 -6.29
N LEU A 320 -19.60 -24.54 -5.69
CA LEU A 320 -19.83 -24.53 -4.25
C LEU A 320 -21.11 -25.27 -3.90
N ASN A 321 -21.12 -25.88 -2.71
CA ASN A 321 -22.30 -26.50 -2.14
C ASN A 321 -23.32 -25.42 -1.75
N GLU A 322 -24.39 -25.27 -2.55
CA GLU A 322 -25.43 -24.25 -2.34
C GLU A 322 -26.10 -24.34 -0.97
N THR A 323 -26.24 -25.55 -0.41
CA THR A 323 -26.82 -25.74 0.93
C THR A 323 -25.94 -25.08 1.99
N VAL A 324 -24.61 -25.27 1.90
CA VAL A 324 -23.65 -24.68 2.85
C VAL A 324 -23.48 -23.18 2.61
N VAL A 325 -23.53 -22.71 1.36
CA VAL A 325 -23.53 -21.27 1.06
C VAL A 325 -24.76 -20.58 1.67
N GLY A 326 -25.93 -21.22 1.62
CA GLY A 326 -27.14 -20.71 2.28
C GLY A 326 -27.01 -20.63 3.80
N LEU A 327 -26.22 -21.54 4.42
CA LEU A 327 -25.88 -21.44 5.85
C LEU A 327 -24.94 -20.26 6.10
N TYR A 328 -23.92 -20.04 5.26
CA TYR A 328 -22.98 -18.92 5.42
C TYR A 328 -23.66 -17.56 5.31
N GLN A 329 -24.63 -17.41 4.40
CA GLN A 329 -25.44 -16.20 4.26
C GLN A 329 -26.23 -15.86 5.54
N LYS A 330 -26.61 -16.87 6.33
CA LYS A 330 -27.38 -16.75 7.58
C LYS A 330 -26.52 -16.92 8.83
N SER A 331 -25.19 -16.91 8.69
CA SER A 331 -24.28 -17.05 9.82
C SER A 331 -24.47 -15.93 10.85
N ASN A 332 -24.30 -16.27 12.13
CA ASN A 332 -24.26 -15.29 13.22
C ASN A 332 -23.01 -14.38 13.15
N LEU A 333 -21.96 -14.82 12.45
CA LEU A 333 -20.78 -14.02 12.17
C LEU A 333 -21.09 -13.04 11.02
N LYS A 334 -21.29 -11.76 11.36
CA LYS A 334 -21.65 -10.70 10.40
C LYS A 334 -20.71 -10.63 9.20
N LEU A 335 -19.40 -10.83 9.42
CA LEU A 335 -18.41 -10.81 8.35
C LEU A 335 -18.64 -11.95 7.35
N LEU A 336 -18.87 -13.17 7.83
CA LEU A 336 -19.14 -14.32 6.95
C LEU A 336 -20.44 -14.13 6.15
N SER A 337 -21.50 -13.63 6.80
CA SER A 337 -22.74 -13.27 6.12
C SER A 337 -22.51 -12.21 5.03
N LEU A 338 -21.72 -11.16 5.32
CA LEU A 338 -21.38 -10.12 4.35
C LEU A 338 -20.61 -10.66 3.13
N LEU A 339 -19.62 -11.53 3.34
CA LEU A 339 -18.81 -12.12 2.27
C LEU A 339 -19.65 -12.94 1.28
N PHE A 340 -20.71 -13.59 1.76
CA PHE A 340 -21.58 -14.48 0.98
C PHE A 340 -22.95 -13.87 0.60
N ALA A 341 -23.28 -12.67 1.06
CA ALA A 341 -24.55 -11.99 0.79
C ALA A 341 -24.88 -11.86 -0.70
N GLY A 342 -23.87 -11.58 -1.54
CA GLY A 342 -24.01 -11.40 -2.99
C GLY A 342 -23.78 -12.66 -3.84
N TYR A 343 -23.69 -13.86 -3.23
CA TYR A 343 -23.44 -15.08 -3.99
C TYR A 343 -24.65 -15.43 -4.88
N SER A 344 -24.49 -15.29 -6.20
CA SER A 344 -25.55 -15.52 -7.20
C SER A 344 -25.29 -16.73 -8.10
N GLY A 345 -24.33 -17.60 -7.75
CA GLY A 345 -23.94 -18.75 -8.58
C GLY A 345 -23.39 -18.39 -9.98
N LYS A 346 -23.24 -17.09 -10.28
CA LYS A 346 -22.67 -16.61 -11.55
C LYS A 346 -21.18 -16.94 -11.58
N ARG A 347 -20.78 -17.68 -12.62
CA ARG A 347 -19.39 -18.10 -12.87
C ARG A 347 -18.53 -16.89 -13.20
N PHE A 348 -17.38 -16.78 -12.54
CA PHE A 348 -16.40 -15.74 -12.81
C PHE A 348 -15.54 -16.18 -13.99
N PHE A 349 -15.60 -15.45 -15.11
CA PHE A 349 -14.84 -15.77 -16.31
C PHE A 349 -13.58 -14.89 -16.37
N PHE A 350 -12.40 -15.53 -16.29
CA PHE A 350 -11.09 -14.87 -16.27
C PHE A 350 -10.85 -13.96 -17.49
N SER A 351 -11.43 -14.29 -18.65
CA SER A 351 -11.23 -13.58 -19.92
C SER A 351 -11.67 -12.10 -19.87
N ASN A 352 -12.76 -11.77 -19.16
CA ASN A 352 -13.33 -10.42 -19.17
C ASN A 352 -12.49 -9.37 -18.42
N CYS A 353 -11.79 -9.75 -17.34
CA CYS A 353 -10.97 -8.80 -16.58
C CYS A 353 -9.71 -8.37 -17.34
N PHE A 354 -9.16 -9.25 -18.18
CA PHE A 354 -7.92 -8.98 -18.89
C PHE A 354 -8.08 -7.97 -20.04
N CYS A 355 -9.20 -8.03 -20.76
CA CYS A 355 -9.50 -7.09 -21.85
C CYS A 355 -9.58 -5.64 -21.36
N LEU A 356 -10.15 -5.42 -20.17
CA LEU A 356 -10.23 -4.09 -19.58
C LEU A 356 -8.85 -3.55 -19.20
N LEU A 357 -7.99 -4.37 -18.59
CA LEU A 357 -6.62 -3.99 -18.25
C LEU A 357 -5.82 -3.58 -19.50
N MET A 358 -5.86 -4.40 -20.56
CA MET A 358 -5.14 -4.10 -21.81
C MET A 358 -5.64 -2.82 -22.47
N THR A 359 -6.95 -2.54 -22.40
CA THR A 359 -7.53 -1.30 -22.93
C THR A 359 -7.00 -0.08 -22.17
N ASN A 360 -6.93 -0.16 -20.84
CA ASN A 360 -6.39 0.91 -20.01
C ASN A 360 -4.88 1.10 -20.21
N LEU A 361 -4.11 0.03 -20.42
CA LEU A 361 -2.68 0.16 -20.71
C LEU A 361 -2.45 0.87 -22.05
N ARG A 362 -3.21 0.52 -23.09
CA ARG A 362 -3.12 1.14 -24.42
C ARG A 362 -3.48 2.63 -24.44
N SER A 363 -4.26 3.11 -23.48
CA SER A 363 -4.59 4.55 -23.36
C SER A 363 -3.56 5.36 -22.58
N THR A 364 -2.49 4.73 -22.08
CA THR A 364 -1.43 5.38 -21.30
C THR A 364 -0.09 5.36 -22.03
N HIS A 365 0.89 6.11 -21.51
CA HIS A 365 2.28 6.08 -21.97
C HIS A 365 3.08 5.06 -21.13
N PRO A 366 3.42 3.87 -21.67
CA PRO A 366 4.05 2.83 -20.88
C PRO A 366 5.55 3.05 -20.72
N HIS A 367 6.08 2.69 -19.56
CA HIS A 367 7.51 2.60 -19.29
C HIS A 367 7.83 1.16 -18.83
N PHE A 368 8.83 0.54 -19.44
CA PHE A 368 9.13 -0.87 -19.23
C PHE A 368 10.38 -1.06 -18.37
N VAL A 369 10.26 -1.90 -17.34
CA VAL A 369 11.38 -2.40 -16.54
C VAL A 369 11.44 -3.92 -16.70
N ARG A 370 12.59 -4.45 -17.10
CA ARG A 370 12.80 -5.89 -17.27
C ARG A 370 13.77 -6.45 -16.26
N CYS A 371 13.26 -7.32 -15.41
CA CYS A 371 14.04 -8.06 -14.44
C CYS A 371 14.57 -9.35 -15.10
N ILE A 372 15.83 -9.71 -14.82
CA ILE A 372 16.48 -10.92 -15.34
C ILE A 372 16.89 -11.79 -14.16
N ILE A 373 16.56 -13.08 -14.25
CA ILE A 373 16.92 -14.07 -13.23
C ILE A 373 18.38 -14.48 -13.47
N PRO A 374 19.27 -14.36 -12.47
CA PRO A 374 20.70 -14.67 -12.65
C PRO A 374 21.01 -16.17 -12.60
N ASN A 375 20.27 -16.95 -11.81
CA ASN A 375 20.44 -18.40 -11.67
C ASN A 375 19.16 -19.03 -11.08
N GLU A 376 18.96 -20.33 -11.31
CA GLU A 376 17.84 -21.09 -10.76
C GLU A 376 18.12 -21.64 -9.35
N THR A 377 19.39 -21.69 -8.95
CA THR A 377 19.85 -22.16 -7.63
C THR A 377 19.53 -21.20 -6.49
N LYS A 378 18.99 -20.00 -6.78
CA LYS A 378 18.66 -18.93 -5.82
C LYS A 378 19.88 -18.47 -5.00
N THR A 379 21.08 -18.62 -5.55
CA THR A 379 22.34 -18.26 -4.88
C THR A 379 22.76 -16.84 -5.25
N PRO A 380 22.94 -15.92 -4.29
CA PRO A 380 23.40 -14.57 -4.61
C PRO A 380 24.83 -14.60 -5.19
N GLY A 381 25.10 -13.73 -6.17
CA GLY A 381 26.42 -13.59 -6.80
C GLY A 381 26.76 -14.66 -7.86
N ALA A 382 26.02 -15.76 -7.96
CA ALA A 382 26.14 -16.71 -9.06
C ALA A 382 25.38 -16.22 -10.30
N MET A 383 25.94 -16.45 -11.49
CA MET A 383 25.34 -16.02 -12.75
C MET A 383 25.46 -17.12 -13.81
N GLU A 384 24.33 -17.58 -14.33
CA GLU A 384 24.24 -18.57 -15.40
C GLU A 384 24.04 -17.88 -16.75
N ASN A 385 25.16 -17.67 -17.46
CA ASN A 385 25.14 -16.97 -18.74
C ASN A 385 24.18 -17.59 -19.79
N PRO A 386 24.06 -18.94 -19.93
CA PRO A 386 23.10 -19.52 -20.88
C PRO A 386 21.65 -19.15 -20.58
N LEU A 387 21.26 -19.15 -19.30
CA LEU A 387 19.92 -18.78 -18.83
C LEU A 387 19.62 -17.30 -19.12
N VAL A 388 20.58 -16.43 -18.84
CA VAL A 388 20.47 -14.98 -19.08
C VAL A 388 20.40 -14.69 -20.58
N MET A 389 21.22 -15.37 -21.39
CA MET A 389 21.19 -15.26 -22.84
C MET A 389 19.85 -15.69 -23.44
N HIS A 390 19.25 -16.76 -22.89
CA HIS A 390 17.90 -17.19 -23.28
C HIS A 390 16.85 -16.11 -22.97
N GLN A 391 16.87 -15.57 -21.74
CA GLN A 391 15.95 -14.50 -21.31
C GLN A 391 16.07 -13.23 -22.16
N LEU A 392 17.29 -12.79 -22.48
CA LEU A 392 17.51 -11.60 -23.31
C LEU A 392 16.96 -11.75 -24.73
N ARG A 393 16.99 -12.98 -25.27
CA ARG A 393 16.45 -13.31 -26.59
C ARG A 393 14.93 -13.40 -26.57
N CYS A 394 14.33 -14.18 -25.67
CA CYS A 394 12.87 -14.35 -25.65
C CYS A 394 12.14 -13.06 -25.29
N ASN A 395 12.72 -12.23 -24.42
CA ASN A 395 12.16 -10.92 -24.12
C ASN A 395 12.35 -9.94 -25.29
N GLY A 396 13.22 -10.20 -26.26
CA GLY A 396 13.50 -9.24 -27.35
C GLY A 396 14.22 -7.98 -26.87
N VAL A 397 15.08 -8.11 -25.85
CA VAL A 397 15.87 -6.99 -25.31
C VAL A 397 16.87 -6.48 -26.34
N LEU A 398 17.50 -7.40 -27.07
CA LEU A 398 18.49 -7.05 -28.11
C LEU A 398 17.83 -6.27 -29.25
N GLU A 399 16.63 -6.67 -29.65
CA GLU A 399 15.82 -6.00 -30.66
C GLU A 399 15.37 -4.62 -30.17
N GLY A 400 14.95 -4.52 -28.90
CA GLY A 400 14.66 -3.25 -28.23
C GLY A 400 15.85 -2.27 -28.26
N ILE A 401 17.04 -2.74 -27.90
CA ILE A 401 18.27 -1.91 -27.95
C ILE A 401 18.60 -1.54 -29.40
N ARG A 402 18.40 -2.46 -30.35
CA ARG A 402 18.67 -2.22 -31.78
C ARG A 402 17.75 -1.13 -32.34
N ILE A 403 16.47 -1.11 -31.96
CA ILE A 403 15.55 -0.04 -32.38
C ILE A 403 15.87 1.28 -31.71
N CYS A 404 16.15 1.32 -30.40
CA CYS A 404 16.55 2.58 -29.75
C CYS A 404 17.84 3.16 -30.33
N ARG A 405 18.78 2.30 -30.75
CA ARG A 405 20.05 2.74 -31.35
C ARG A 405 19.91 3.21 -32.79
N LYS A 406 18.98 2.64 -33.56
CA LYS A 406 18.75 3.01 -34.98
C LYS A 406 17.67 4.07 -35.17
N GLY A 407 16.69 4.10 -34.27
CA GLY A 407 15.52 4.97 -34.31
C GLY A 407 15.73 6.27 -33.55
N PHE A 408 14.67 7.09 -33.55
CA PHE A 408 14.62 8.43 -32.99
C PHE A 408 13.49 8.51 -31.94
N PRO A 409 13.70 7.96 -30.73
CA PRO A 409 12.62 7.80 -29.75
C PRO A 409 12.17 9.13 -29.12
N ASN A 410 13.06 10.12 -29.07
CA ASN A 410 12.77 11.43 -28.49
C ASN A 410 12.10 12.32 -29.53
N ARG A 411 10.81 12.64 -29.34
CA ARG A 411 10.00 13.42 -30.29
C ARG A 411 9.43 14.66 -29.60
N ILE A 412 9.68 15.84 -30.17
CA ILE A 412 9.22 17.12 -29.60
C ILE A 412 8.49 17.91 -30.69
N LEU A 413 7.32 18.46 -30.36
CA LEU A 413 6.59 19.36 -31.26
C LEU A 413 7.44 20.60 -31.58
N TYR A 414 7.36 21.09 -32.81
CA TYR A 414 8.18 22.25 -33.21
C TYR A 414 7.96 23.50 -32.35
N GLY A 415 6.72 23.75 -31.90
CA GLY A 415 6.40 24.87 -31.01
C GLY A 415 7.10 24.75 -29.66
N ASP A 416 7.01 23.58 -29.03
CA ASP A 416 7.64 23.30 -27.74
C ASP A 416 9.16 23.32 -27.85
N PHE A 417 9.72 22.72 -28.90
CA PHE A 417 11.16 22.73 -29.16
C PHE A 417 11.70 24.16 -29.29
N LYS A 418 11.03 24.98 -30.11
CA LYS A 418 11.36 26.39 -30.30
C LYS A 418 11.31 27.14 -28.98
N GLN A 419 10.22 27.02 -28.22
CA GLN A 419 10.05 27.75 -26.97
C GLN A 419 11.06 27.31 -25.89
N ARG A 420 11.31 26.01 -25.79
CA ARG A 420 12.17 25.40 -24.76
C ARG A 420 13.65 25.72 -24.97
N TYR A 421 14.14 25.63 -26.20
CA TYR A 421 15.57 25.77 -26.51
C TYR A 421 15.98 27.16 -27.03
N ARG A 422 15.04 28.09 -27.22
CA ARG A 422 15.34 29.48 -27.62
C ARG A 422 16.36 30.18 -26.73
N ILE A 423 16.43 29.81 -25.45
CA ILE A 423 17.40 30.35 -24.49
C ILE A 423 18.86 30.03 -24.85
N LEU A 424 19.11 28.93 -25.56
CA LEU A 424 20.45 28.52 -25.98
C LEU A 424 21.06 29.53 -26.95
N ASN A 425 20.26 30.00 -27.91
CA ASN A 425 20.68 31.01 -28.87
C ASN A 425 19.52 31.94 -29.26
N PRO A 426 19.34 33.05 -28.53
CA PRO A 426 18.30 34.04 -28.82
C PRO A 426 18.48 34.71 -30.19
N ASN A 427 19.72 34.81 -30.69
CA ASN A 427 20.03 35.48 -31.95
C ASN A 427 19.58 34.66 -33.17
N ALA A 428 19.52 33.33 -33.04
CA ALA A 428 19.03 32.45 -34.10
C ALA A 428 17.53 32.65 -34.39
N ILE A 429 16.77 33.15 -33.41
CA ILE A 429 15.31 33.38 -33.49
C ILE A 429 15.01 34.81 -32.98
N PRO A 430 15.22 35.84 -33.81
CA PRO A 430 15.04 37.23 -33.40
C PRO A 430 13.58 37.56 -33.03
N GLU A 431 13.39 38.44 -32.05
CA GLU A 431 12.07 38.86 -31.57
C GLU A 431 11.32 39.69 -32.63
N GLY A 432 10.03 39.40 -32.81
CA GLY A 432 9.13 40.14 -33.68
C GLY A 432 9.03 39.63 -35.13
N GLN A 433 9.89 38.71 -35.57
CA GLN A 433 9.74 38.05 -36.87
C GLN A 433 8.99 36.71 -36.73
N PHE A 434 7.88 36.57 -37.47
CA PHE A 434 7.21 35.29 -37.60
C PHE A 434 8.08 34.34 -38.43
N ILE A 435 8.73 33.41 -37.75
CA ILE A 435 9.43 32.29 -38.36
C ILE A 435 8.62 31.03 -38.08
N ASP A 436 8.30 30.31 -39.16
CA ASP A 436 7.67 28.99 -39.10
C ASP A 436 8.42 28.08 -38.11
N ASN A 437 7.67 27.32 -37.30
CA ASN A 437 8.26 26.59 -36.18
C ASN A 437 9.24 25.51 -36.64
N LYS A 438 9.00 24.90 -37.82
CA LYS A 438 9.93 23.93 -38.42
C LYS A 438 11.25 24.60 -38.83
N LYS A 439 11.18 25.71 -39.56
CA LYS A 439 12.37 26.50 -39.95
C LYS A 439 13.11 27.07 -38.75
N ALA A 440 12.40 27.46 -37.69
CA ALA A 440 13.00 27.95 -36.46
C ALA A 440 13.80 26.86 -35.75
N ALA A 441 13.25 25.63 -35.66
CA ALA A 441 13.96 24.49 -35.11
C ALA A 441 15.19 24.12 -35.95
N GLU A 442 15.08 24.13 -37.27
CA GLU A 442 16.20 23.87 -38.19
C GLU A 442 17.32 24.90 -38.03
N LYS A 443 17.00 26.20 -37.98
CA LYS A 443 17.99 27.25 -37.73
C LYS A 443 18.66 27.12 -36.36
N LEU A 444 17.89 26.78 -35.33
CA LEU A 444 18.41 26.62 -33.97
C LEU A 444 19.37 25.43 -33.92
N LEU A 445 18.97 24.27 -34.44
CA LEU A 445 19.82 23.08 -34.52
C LEU A 445 21.10 23.35 -35.35
N GLY A 446 20.97 24.05 -36.48
CA GLY A 446 22.12 24.47 -37.29
C GLY A 446 23.06 25.44 -36.56
N SER A 447 22.53 26.34 -35.74
CA SER A 447 23.35 27.27 -34.94
C SER A 447 24.10 26.62 -33.78
N LEU A 448 23.65 25.43 -33.37
CA LEU A 448 24.30 24.60 -32.35
C LEU A 448 25.30 23.60 -32.97
N GLU A 449 25.51 23.65 -34.29
CA GLU A 449 26.43 22.77 -35.03
C GLU A 449 26.13 21.26 -34.85
N ILE A 450 24.85 20.91 -34.69
CA ILE A 450 24.43 19.51 -34.52
C ILE A 450 24.37 18.83 -35.89
N ASP A 451 24.99 17.65 -36.01
CA ASP A 451 24.98 16.84 -37.23
C ASP A 451 23.54 16.41 -37.62
N HIS A 452 23.19 16.59 -38.89
CA HIS A 452 21.92 16.20 -39.51
C HIS A 452 21.62 14.69 -39.42
N ASN A 453 22.60 13.84 -39.12
CA ASN A 453 22.34 12.42 -38.85
C ASN A 453 21.76 12.17 -37.46
N GLN A 454 21.94 13.11 -36.52
CA GLN A 454 21.49 12.99 -35.14
C GLN A 454 20.06 13.47 -34.93
N TYR A 455 19.42 14.05 -35.94
CA TYR A 455 18.01 14.45 -35.87
C TYR A 455 17.32 14.27 -37.21
N LYS A 456 16.00 14.09 -37.19
CA LYS A 456 15.15 14.08 -38.37
C LYS A 456 13.99 15.05 -38.17
N LEU A 457 13.71 15.81 -39.23
CA LEU A 457 12.64 16.80 -39.26
C LEU A 457 11.39 16.18 -39.89
N GLY A 458 10.42 15.79 -39.07
CA GLY A 458 9.13 15.29 -39.53
C GLY A 458 8.22 16.40 -40.06
N HIS A 459 6.95 16.06 -40.27
CA HIS A 459 5.91 17.02 -40.65
C HIS A 459 5.56 17.96 -39.49
N THR A 460 5.42 17.44 -38.27
CA THR A 460 4.96 18.21 -37.10
C THR A 460 5.93 18.22 -35.92
N LYS A 461 6.89 17.28 -35.92
CA LYS A 461 7.83 17.07 -34.80
C LYS A 461 9.28 17.03 -35.27
N VAL A 462 10.18 17.40 -34.35
CA VAL A 462 11.62 17.05 -34.43
C VAL A 462 11.81 15.72 -33.73
N SER A 463 12.44 14.76 -34.40
CA SER A 463 12.83 13.48 -33.82
C SER A 463 14.34 13.46 -33.61
N LEU A 464 14.79 13.25 -32.38
CA LEU A 464 16.19 13.28 -31.97
C LEU A 464 16.72 11.85 -31.78
N LEU A 465 17.95 11.62 -32.22
CA LEU A 465 18.63 10.34 -32.10
C LEU A 465 19.11 10.16 -30.66
N ASP A 466 18.73 9.06 -30.03
CA ASP A 466 19.09 8.81 -28.63
C ASP A 466 20.53 8.31 -28.47
N LYS A 467 21.09 7.68 -29.51
CA LYS A 467 22.45 7.13 -29.52
C LYS A 467 23.53 8.14 -29.13
N THR A 468 23.31 9.43 -29.39
CA THR A 468 24.28 10.49 -29.07
C THR A 468 23.98 11.19 -27.75
N GLY A 469 22.90 10.82 -27.05
CA GLY A 469 22.44 11.54 -25.87
C GLY A 469 22.07 12.99 -26.19
N LEU A 470 21.67 13.28 -27.44
CA LEU A 470 21.51 14.63 -27.96
C LEU A 470 20.51 15.46 -27.13
N LEU A 471 19.40 14.83 -26.71
CA LEU A 471 18.43 15.50 -25.84
C LEU A 471 19.05 15.87 -24.48
N GLY A 472 19.85 14.97 -23.90
CA GLY A 472 20.58 15.23 -22.65
C GLY A 472 21.57 16.38 -22.81
N GLN A 473 22.33 16.41 -23.90
CA GLN A 473 23.24 17.51 -24.22
C GLN A 473 22.49 18.85 -24.37
N LEU A 474 21.36 18.85 -25.07
CA LEU A 474 20.52 20.05 -25.22
C LEU A 474 19.95 20.54 -23.88
N GLU A 475 19.54 19.62 -22.99
CA GLU A 475 19.08 19.99 -21.65
C GLU A 475 20.26 20.48 -20.77
N GLU A 476 21.43 19.87 -20.85
CA GLU A 476 22.63 20.30 -20.10
C GLU A 476 23.05 21.72 -20.50
N MET A 477 23.18 21.99 -21.81
CA MET A 477 23.47 23.33 -22.33
C MET A 477 22.43 24.37 -21.88
N ARG A 478 21.17 23.94 -21.74
CA ARG A 478 20.07 24.79 -21.31
C ARG A 478 20.13 25.05 -19.81
N ASP A 479 20.41 24.01 -19.02
CA ASP A 479 20.53 24.09 -17.57
C ASP A 479 21.70 24.95 -17.15
N ASP A 480 22.85 24.86 -17.84
CA ASP A 480 23.98 25.77 -17.64
C ASP A 480 23.57 27.24 -17.80
N ARG A 481 22.77 27.53 -18.83
CA ARG A 481 22.28 28.90 -19.08
C ARG A 481 21.26 29.34 -18.05
N LEU A 482 20.35 28.44 -17.66
CA LEU A 482 19.34 28.70 -16.63
C LEU A 482 19.98 28.89 -15.26
N ALA A 483 21.01 28.13 -14.91
CA ALA A 483 21.71 28.24 -13.64
C ALA A 483 22.28 29.66 -13.44
N LEU A 484 22.90 30.24 -14.47
CA LEU A 484 23.40 31.63 -14.42
C LEU A 484 22.30 32.67 -14.17
N ILE A 485 21.13 32.48 -14.78
CA ILE A 485 19.99 33.41 -14.62
C ILE A 485 19.32 33.22 -13.25
N ILE A 486 19.02 31.96 -12.90
CA ILE A 486 18.32 31.59 -11.67
C ILE A 486 19.15 31.97 -10.45
N THR A 487 20.47 31.76 -10.45
CA THR A 487 21.35 32.20 -9.35
C THR A 487 21.30 33.71 -9.15
N GLY A 488 21.26 34.50 -10.23
CA GLY A 488 21.07 35.95 -10.16
C GLY A 488 19.72 36.35 -9.55
N ILE A 489 18.64 35.68 -9.94
CA ILE A 489 17.30 35.92 -9.37
C ILE A 489 17.26 35.50 -7.89
N GLN A 490 17.76 34.31 -7.57
CA GLN A 490 17.82 33.78 -6.21
C GLN A 490 18.61 34.71 -5.28
N ALA A 491 19.74 35.25 -5.74
CA ALA A 491 20.54 36.20 -4.95
C ALA A 491 19.75 37.47 -4.64
N ARG A 492 19.02 38.03 -5.62
CA ARG A 492 18.15 39.20 -5.39
C ARG A 492 16.99 38.88 -4.44
N SER A 493 16.30 37.75 -4.63
CA SER A 493 15.19 37.33 -3.79
C SER A 493 15.63 37.09 -2.35
N ARG A 494 16.74 36.37 -2.13
CA ARG A 494 17.33 36.15 -0.80
C ARG A 494 17.76 37.47 -0.17
N GLY A 495 18.38 38.37 -0.94
CA GLY A 495 18.77 39.69 -0.47
C GLY A 495 17.58 40.56 -0.05
N LEU A 496 16.46 40.50 -0.78
CA LEU A 496 15.23 41.21 -0.41
C LEU A 496 14.61 40.62 0.87
N LEU A 497 14.44 39.30 0.92
CA LEU A 497 13.88 38.61 2.09
C LEU A 497 14.72 38.86 3.36
N ALA A 498 16.05 38.81 3.24
CA ALA A 498 16.95 39.08 4.35
C ALA A 498 16.82 40.52 4.87
N ARG A 499 16.64 41.52 4.00
CA ARG A 499 16.42 42.92 4.42
C ARG A 499 15.08 43.11 5.11
N ILE A 500 14.02 42.49 4.59
CA ILE A 500 12.70 42.53 5.23
C ILE A 500 12.75 41.91 6.63
N GLU A 501 13.40 40.75 6.75
CA GLU A 501 13.52 40.07 8.04
C GLU A 501 14.43 40.83 9.01
N PHE A 502 15.54 41.40 8.52
CA PHE A 502 16.41 42.25 9.32
C PHE A 502 15.66 43.49 9.86
N GLN A 503 14.83 44.14 9.04
CA GLN A 503 14.04 45.28 9.50
C GLN A 503 13.07 44.86 10.62
N LYS A 504 12.37 43.73 10.50
CA LYS A 504 11.52 43.22 11.58
C LYS A 504 12.29 42.96 12.87
N ILE A 505 13.49 42.38 12.76
CA ILE A 505 14.34 42.11 13.93
C ILE A 505 14.78 43.43 14.57
N GLN A 506 15.13 44.42 13.76
CA GLN A 506 15.52 45.75 14.24
C GLN A 506 14.37 46.48 14.93
N ASP A 507 13.16 46.44 14.35
CA ASP A 507 11.96 47.03 14.95
C ASP A 507 11.62 46.34 16.29
N ASN A 508 11.66 45.00 16.34
CA ASN A 508 11.44 44.23 17.56
C ASN A 508 12.48 44.52 18.66
N LEU A 509 13.74 44.75 18.26
CA LEU A 509 14.81 45.10 19.19
C LEU A 509 14.58 46.51 19.76
N GLY A 510 14.23 47.48 18.92
CA GLY A 510 13.86 48.83 19.35
C GLY A 510 12.69 48.83 20.35
N ASP A 511 11.62 48.08 20.05
CA ASP A 511 10.48 47.91 20.95
C ASP A 511 10.88 47.24 22.28
N ALA A 512 11.86 46.34 22.28
CA ALA A 512 12.39 45.72 23.50
C ALA A 512 13.25 46.69 24.32
N GLU A 513 14.11 47.47 23.66
CA GLU A 513 14.94 48.50 24.30
C GLU A 513 14.08 49.57 24.98
N GLU A 514 13.05 50.09 24.29
CA GLU A 514 12.13 51.10 24.86
C GLU A 514 11.37 50.55 26.09
N ARG A 515 10.93 49.30 26.03
CA ARG A 515 10.30 48.62 27.19
C ARG A 515 11.27 48.48 28.37
N CYS A 516 12.53 48.12 28.11
CA CYS A 516 13.56 48.04 29.16
C CYS A 516 13.81 49.40 29.81
N GLU A 517 13.95 50.48 29.02
CA GLU A 517 14.10 51.83 29.55
C GLU A 517 12.89 52.26 30.41
N GLY A 518 11.67 51.96 29.95
CA GLY A 518 10.45 52.20 30.70
C GLY A 518 10.45 51.51 32.06
N LEU A 519 10.81 50.22 32.09
CA LEU A 519 10.93 49.44 33.32
C LEU A 519 12.00 49.99 34.27
N ILE A 520 13.15 50.45 33.75
CA ILE A 520 14.20 51.08 34.55
C ILE A 520 13.68 52.36 35.21
N LYS A 521 12.98 53.23 34.46
CA LYS A 521 12.39 54.46 35.01
C LYS A 521 11.36 54.15 36.11
N SER A 522 10.48 53.19 35.87
CA SER A 522 9.50 52.75 36.89
C SER A 522 10.18 52.15 38.12
N LYS A 523 11.24 51.37 37.94
CA LYS A 523 12.04 50.82 39.05
C LYS A 523 12.63 51.94 39.91
N ILE A 524 13.27 52.94 39.31
CA ILE A 524 13.85 54.08 40.03
C ILE A 524 12.78 54.83 40.84
N GLN A 525 11.59 55.04 40.26
CA GLN A 525 10.48 55.70 40.96
C GLN A 525 9.97 54.89 42.15
N LEU A 526 9.87 53.55 42.01
CA LEU A 526 9.46 52.68 43.09
C LEU A 526 10.52 52.60 44.20
N GLU A 527 11.80 52.53 43.85
CA GLU A 527 12.91 52.57 44.81
C GLU A 527 12.90 53.87 45.62
N ALA A 528 12.64 55.01 44.97
CA ALA A 528 12.49 56.30 45.65
C ALA A 528 11.29 56.30 46.63
N LYS A 529 10.13 55.78 46.21
CA LYS A 529 8.95 55.66 47.07
C LYS A 529 9.17 54.71 48.26
N ILE A 530 9.86 53.59 48.03
CA ILE A 530 10.22 52.66 49.10
C ILE A 530 11.09 53.38 50.13
N LYS A 531 12.09 54.14 49.67
CA LYS A 531 12.96 54.91 50.56
C LYS A 531 12.18 55.91 51.40
N GLU A 532 11.30 56.71 50.77
CA GLU A 532 10.44 57.67 51.49
C GLU A 532 9.52 56.98 52.51
N LEU A 533 8.91 55.85 52.14
CA LEU A 533 8.06 55.09 53.06
C LEU A 533 8.85 54.43 54.19
N THR A 534 10.12 54.07 53.95
CA THR A 534 11.00 53.49 54.98
C THR A 534 11.39 54.56 55.99
N GLU A 535 11.79 55.75 55.54
CA GLU A 535 12.07 56.89 56.42
C GLU A 535 10.84 57.26 57.25
N ARG A 536 9.65 57.31 56.64
CA ARG A 536 8.39 57.55 57.39
C ARG A 536 8.04 56.46 58.39
N LEU A 537 8.37 55.21 58.09
CA LEU A 537 8.15 54.10 59.00
C LEU A 537 9.06 54.21 60.22
N GLU A 538 10.33 54.56 60.00
CA GLU A 538 11.30 54.81 61.07
C GLU A 538 10.83 55.95 62.00
N ASP A 539 10.34 57.07 61.45
CA ASP A 539 9.77 58.18 62.23
C ASP A 539 8.55 57.77 63.07
N GLU A 540 7.63 56.99 62.50
CA GLU A 540 6.45 56.47 63.20
C GLU A 540 6.83 55.44 64.28
N GLU A 541 7.84 54.60 64.04
CA GLU A 541 8.38 53.68 65.04
C GLU A 541 8.98 54.43 66.23
N GLU A 542 9.74 55.51 65.98
CA GLU A 542 10.27 56.38 67.03
C GLU A 542 9.14 57.06 67.82
N MET A 543 8.16 57.65 67.13
CA MET A 543 7.01 58.30 67.78
C MET A 543 6.19 57.31 68.62
N ASN A 544 5.99 56.09 68.12
CA ASN A 544 5.26 55.05 68.84
C ASN A 544 6.02 54.58 70.09
N ALA A 545 7.36 54.48 70.00
CA ALA A 545 8.21 54.20 71.16
C ALA A 545 8.10 55.32 72.22
N GLU A 546 8.13 56.59 71.81
CA GLU A 546 7.94 57.73 72.71
C GLU A 546 6.56 57.75 73.37
N LEU A 547 5.49 57.55 72.59
CA LEU A 547 4.12 57.52 73.09
C LEU A 547 3.91 56.36 74.06
N THR A 548 4.48 55.20 73.76
CA THR A 548 4.44 54.04 74.65
C THR A 548 5.16 54.34 75.97
N ALA A 549 6.30 55.05 75.93
CA ALA A 549 7.02 55.49 77.12
C ALA A 549 6.24 56.55 77.93
N LYS A 550 5.65 57.55 77.27
CA LYS A 550 4.80 58.57 77.92
C LYS A 550 3.55 57.97 78.54
N LYS A 551 2.89 57.05 77.84
CA LYS A 551 1.73 56.31 78.35
C LYS A 551 2.09 55.58 79.65
N ARG A 552 3.21 54.86 79.67
CA ARG A 552 3.69 54.17 80.87
C ARG A 552 3.94 55.13 82.05
N LYS A 553 4.58 56.27 81.80
CA LYS A 553 4.80 57.31 82.84
C LYS A 553 3.48 57.88 83.39
N LEU A 554 2.53 58.20 82.52
CA LEU A 554 1.22 58.72 82.93
C LEU A 554 0.40 57.67 83.68
N GLU A 555 0.50 56.40 83.28
CA GLU A 555 -0.12 55.28 84.01
C GLU A 555 0.47 55.17 85.43
N ASP A 556 1.79 55.30 85.57
CA ASP A 556 2.48 55.32 86.86
C ASP A 556 2.05 56.54 87.71
N GLU A 557 2.06 57.76 87.14
CA GLU A 557 1.64 59.00 87.84
C GLU A 557 0.16 58.99 88.24
N CYS A 558 -0.73 58.53 87.37
CA CYS A 558 -2.15 58.37 87.71
C CYS A 558 -2.34 57.35 88.84
N SER A 559 -1.51 56.31 88.91
CA SER A 559 -1.56 55.32 89.99
C SER A 559 -1.13 55.93 91.33
N GLU A 560 -0.11 56.80 91.33
CA GLU A 560 0.35 57.52 92.52
C GLU A 560 -0.67 58.56 92.99
N LEU A 561 -1.16 59.42 92.09
CA LEU A 561 -2.16 60.44 92.42
C LEU A 561 -3.45 59.81 92.95
N LYS A 562 -3.85 58.66 92.42
CA LYS A 562 -5.02 57.94 92.93
C LYS A 562 -4.82 57.52 94.39
N LYS A 563 -3.62 57.05 94.73
CA LYS A 563 -3.24 56.71 96.10
C LYS A 563 -3.21 57.95 97.01
N ASP A 564 -2.66 59.06 96.53
CA ASP A 564 -2.63 60.31 97.29
C ASP A 564 -4.02 60.91 97.52
N ILE A 565 -4.93 60.80 96.53
CA ILE A 565 -6.34 61.20 96.69
C ILE A 565 -7.01 60.35 97.75
N ASP A 566 -6.84 59.02 97.70
CA ASP A 566 -7.38 58.10 98.72
C ASP A 566 -6.86 58.48 100.13
N ASP A 567 -5.58 58.86 100.27
CA ASP A 567 -4.97 59.30 101.53
C ASP A 567 -5.45 60.70 101.99
N LEU A 568 -5.69 61.62 101.06
CA LEU A 568 -6.20 62.97 101.34
C LEU A 568 -7.67 62.97 101.72
N GLU A 569 -8.51 62.17 101.06
CA GLU A 569 -9.92 61.99 101.45
C GLU A 569 -10.03 61.48 102.89
N LEU A 570 -9.14 60.55 103.28
CA LEU A 570 -9.01 60.07 104.66
C LEU A 570 -8.63 61.19 105.64
N THR A 571 -7.77 62.13 105.24
CA THR A 571 -7.35 63.25 106.10
C THR A 571 -8.37 64.39 106.14
N LEU A 572 -9.02 64.72 105.03
CA LEU A 572 -10.03 65.79 104.96
C LEU A 572 -11.26 65.42 105.79
N ALA A 573 -11.69 64.15 105.72
CA ALA A 573 -12.70 63.58 106.61
C ALA A 573 -12.32 63.69 108.10
N LYS A 574 -11.02 63.73 108.41
CA LYS A 574 -10.51 63.95 109.77
C LYS A 574 -10.51 65.42 110.16
N VAL A 575 -10.11 66.34 109.27
CA VAL A 575 -10.04 67.77 109.54
C VAL A 575 -11.42 68.44 109.56
N GLU A 576 -12.37 68.04 108.71
CA GLU A 576 -13.75 68.56 108.79
C GLU A 576 -14.39 68.25 110.14
N LYS A 577 -14.11 67.07 110.70
CA LYS A 577 -14.47 66.72 112.08
C LYS A 577 -13.85 67.67 113.11
N GLU A 578 -12.61 68.12 112.90
CA GLU A 578 -11.92 69.04 113.80
C GLU A 578 -12.40 70.49 113.63
N LYS A 579 -12.60 70.97 112.40
CA LYS A 579 -13.08 72.31 112.10
C LYS A 579 -14.45 72.55 112.73
N HIS A 580 -15.38 71.61 112.55
CA HIS A 580 -16.69 71.65 113.21
C HIS A 580 -16.57 71.74 114.74
N ALA A 581 -15.51 71.19 115.34
CA ALA A 581 -15.26 71.33 116.77
C ALA A 581 -14.74 72.74 117.15
N THR A 582 -13.90 73.35 116.32
CA THR A 582 -13.32 74.68 116.58
C THR A 582 -14.20 75.87 116.21
N GLU A 583 -15.01 75.81 115.15
CA GLU A 583 -15.96 76.89 114.85
C GLU A 583 -16.95 77.10 116.01
N ASN A 584 -17.27 76.04 116.75
CA ASN A 584 -18.06 76.13 117.97
C ASN A 584 -17.35 76.83 119.15
N LYS A 585 -16.04 77.17 119.04
CA LYS A 585 -15.27 77.87 120.09
C LYS A 585 -15.12 79.38 119.90
N VAL A 586 -15.36 79.96 118.71
CA VAL A 586 -15.08 81.39 118.43
C VAL A 586 -16.34 82.28 118.56
N LEU A 587 -17.51 81.72 118.90
CA LEU A 587 -18.77 82.47 118.97
C LEU A 587 -19.16 83.02 120.36
N PHE A 588 -18.26 83.10 121.34
CA PHE A 588 -18.53 83.77 122.63
C PHE A 588 -17.33 84.48 123.26
#